data_AF-A0A979GU11-F1
#
_entry.id   AF-A0A979GU11-F1
#
_cell.length_a   1.000
_cell.length_b   1.000
_cell.length_c   1.000
_cell.angle_alpha   90.00
_cell.angle_beta   90.00
_cell.angle_gamma   90.00
#
_symmetry.space_group_name_H-M   'P 1'
#
loop_
_entity.id
_entity.type
_entity.pdbx_description
1 polymer ?
#
loop_
_entity_poly.entity_id
_entity_poly.type
_entity_poly.pdbx_seq_one_letter_code
_entity_poly.pdbx_strand_id
1 'polypeptide(L)'
;MNAINTMRNTLLAGLLICSVSAYAQKKPKPTIYGTHTNRNTNTNEETISTDKDGQTYEMTFIDGKMTSFSVDGKTIPAEQWGSYQKQIDEIKEQVKKDREQAEKDRAQAAKDREHAKLDRIQADKDRLQALQDRKQAELDRQQSLKDKAQADRDRAQADQDRKQAEKDRQQAVLDRAQADKDREQADKDRAQADKDRAAAEEERKLINDLVSDLVADKLITAKSDLHELVISDQGMTLNEQQQPDAIYQKYISKYQDLIKTGISYKAEGGNISIRRNWRKK
;
A
#
# COMPACT_ATOMS: atom_id res chain seq x y z
N MET A 1 16.33 60.43 17.39
CA MET A 1 17.69 61.01 17.47
C MET A 1 18.39 60.65 16.16
N ASN A 2 18.29 61.47 15.11
CA ASN A 2 19.23 62.54 14.66
C ASN A 2 19.84 62.03 13.34
N ALA A 3 19.99 62.75 12.23
CA ALA A 3 19.71 64.13 11.80
C ALA A 3 19.68 64.08 10.25
N ILE A 4 18.67 64.61 9.56
CA ILE A 4 18.64 65.95 8.92
C ILE A 4 20.02 66.41 8.41
N ASN A 5 20.18 66.47 7.08
CA ASN A 5 21.13 67.37 6.44
C ASN A 5 20.50 68.02 5.20
N THR A 6 19.88 69.17 5.45
CA THR A 6 19.52 70.21 4.48
C THR A 6 20.72 71.11 4.23
N MET A 7 21.05 71.39 2.97
CA MET A 7 21.79 72.60 2.60
C MET A 7 21.14 73.25 1.37
N ARG A 8 20.64 74.47 1.57
CA ARG A 8 20.16 75.44 0.56
C ARG A 8 21.32 76.36 0.19
N ASN A 9 21.44 76.73 -1.09
CA ASN A 9 21.92 78.01 -1.66
C ASN A 9 22.09 77.80 -3.18
N THR A 10 21.75 78.67 -4.12
CA THR A 10 21.45 80.11 -4.16
C THR A 10 20.76 80.41 -5.51
N LEU A 11 19.88 81.43 -5.53
CA LEU A 11 19.27 82.02 -6.73
C LEU A 11 20.30 82.75 -7.63
N LEU A 12 20.15 82.66 -8.96
CA LEU A 12 20.51 83.75 -9.88
C LEU A 12 19.81 83.62 -11.24
N ALA A 13 19.21 84.75 -11.67
CA ALA A 13 18.37 84.93 -12.84
C ALA A 13 19.16 85.17 -14.13
N GLY A 14 18.58 84.90 -15.30
CA GLY A 14 19.11 85.43 -16.56
C GLY A 14 18.56 84.83 -17.85
N LEU A 15 17.99 85.71 -18.69
CA LEU A 15 17.74 85.64 -20.13
C LEU A 15 16.64 84.74 -20.71
N LEU A 16 15.52 85.42 -20.95
CA LEU A 16 14.48 85.16 -21.93
C LEU A 16 15.03 85.51 -23.34
N ILE A 17 15.20 84.51 -24.21
CA ILE A 17 15.44 84.72 -25.64
C ILE A 17 14.23 84.17 -26.39
N CYS A 18 13.43 85.08 -26.93
CA CYS A 18 12.41 84.80 -27.93
C CYS A 18 13.08 84.24 -29.19
N SER A 19 13.04 82.93 -29.39
CA SER A 19 13.21 82.34 -30.71
C SER A 19 11.86 82.32 -31.41
N VAL A 20 11.71 83.22 -32.38
CA VAL A 20 10.60 83.21 -33.34
C VAL A 20 10.74 81.94 -34.18
N SER A 21 10.02 80.89 -33.81
CA SER A 21 9.82 79.74 -34.70
C SER A 21 8.90 80.20 -35.83
N ALA A 22 9.52 80.58 -36.95
CA ALA A 22 8.84 80.67 -38.23
C ALA A 22 8.28 79.28 -38.56
N TYR A 23 7.04 79.03 -38.16
CA TYR A 23 6.26 77.91 -38.66
C TYR A 23 6.10 78.11 -40.17
N ALA A 24 6.93 77.42 -40.95
CA ALA A 24 6.57 77.08 -42.31
C ALA A 24 5.25 76.30 -42.22
N GLN A 25 4.13 76.98 -42.41
CA GLN A 25 2.82 76.36 -42.54
C GLN A 25 2.88 75.42 -43.74
N LYS A 26 3.09 74.13 -43.48
CA LYS A 26 2.84 73.06 -44.43
C LYS A 26 1.42 73.29 -44.92
N LYS A 27 1.23 73.59 -46.22
CA LYS A 27 -0.10 73.74 -46.81
C LYS A 27 -0.97 72.56 -46.33
N PRO A 28 -2.17 72.81 -45.79
CA PRO A 28 -3.03 71.72 -45.34
C PRO A 28 -3.20 70.76 -46.51
N LYS A 29 -3.01 69.46 -46.26
CA LYS A 29 -3.30 68.44 -47.27
C LYS A 29 -4.78 68.60 -47.65
N PRO A 30 -5.14 68.50 -48.95
CA PRO A 30 -6.53 68.55 -49.36
C PRO A 30 -7.33 67.55 -48.52
N THR A 31 -8.45 68.00 -47.98
CA THR A 31 -9.22 67.16 -47.05
C THR A 31 -10.25 66.41 -47.87
N ILE A 32 -9.93 65.16 -48.20
CA ILE A 32 -10.80 64.25 -48.94
C ILE A 32 -11.59 63.41 -47.93
N TYR A 33 -12.92 63.45 -48.00
CA TYR A 33 -13.84 62.71 -47.14
C TYR A 33 -14.74 61.81 -47.98
N GLY A 34 -15.00 60.60 -47.49
CA GLY A 34 -16.07 59.74 -48.04
C GLY A 34 -15.89 59.37 -49.51
N THR A 35 -14.73 58.84 -49.89
CA THR A 35 -14.54 58.31 -51.25
C THR A 35 -15.31 57.01 -51.43
N HIS A 36 -16.34 57.02 -52.25
CA HIS A 36 -17.13 55.86 -52.63
C HIS A 36 -16.76 55.47 -54.06
N THR A 37 -16.44 54.19 -54.26
CA THR A 37 -16.24 53.64 -55.60
C THR A 37 -17.28 52.57 -55.86
N ASN A 38 -18.06 52.76 -56.92
CA ASN A 38 -19.00 51.77 -57.41
C ASN A 38 -18.47 51.24 -58.74
N ARG A 39 -18.36 49.93 -58.87
CA ARG A 39 -17.88 49.27 -60.09
C ARG A 39 -18.93 48.32 -60.61
N ASN A 40 -19.43 48.58 -61.82
CA ASN A 40 -20.25 47.66 -62.58
C ASN A 40 -19.34 46.83 -63.49
N THR A 41 -19.16 45.55 -63.14
CA THR A 41 -18.30 44.63 -63.89
C THR A 41 -18.87 44.19 -65.23
N ASN A 42 -20.17 44.39 -65.48
CA ASN A 42 -20.79 44.02 -66.75
C ASN A 42 -20.55 45.09 -67.83
N THR A 43 -20.43 46.35 -67.42
CA THR A 43 -20.24 47.49 -68.32
C THR A 43 -18.84 48.11 -68.23
N ASN A 44 -17.97 47.54 -67.38
CA ASN A 44 -16.67 48.12 -67.02
C ASN A 44 -16.76 49.60 -66.58
N GLU A 45 -17.89 49.95 -65.99
CA GLU A 45 -18.15 51.30 -65.50
C GLU A 45 -17.69 51.41 -64.05
N GLU A 46 -16.94 52.46 -63.75
CA GLU A 46 -16.45 52.78 -62.43
C GLU A 46 -16.81 54.23 -62.10
N THR A 47 -17.63 54.42 -61.09
CA THR A 47 -18.00 55.74 -60.59
C THR A 47 -17.29 55.99 -59.28
N ILE A 48 -16.58 57.12 -59.20
CA ILE A 48 -15.90 57.61 -58.02
C ILE A 48 -16.64 58.85 -57.56
N SER A 49 -17.15 58.84 -56.33
CA SER A 49 -17.75 60.00 -55.67
C SER A 49 -16.93 60.32 -54.42
N THR A 50 -16.57 61.59 -54.24
CA THR A 50 -15.74 61.99 -53.10
C THR A 50 -15.94 63.47 -52.78
N ASP A 51 -15.90 63.81 -51.50
CA ASP A 51 -15.93 65.19 -51.04
C ASP A 51 -14.51 65.67 -50.82
N LYS A 52 -14.16 66.81 -51.39
CA LYS A 52 -12.81 67.37 -51.26
C LYS A 52 -12.86 68.88 -51.16
N ASP A 53 -12.27 69.41 -50.09
CA ASP A 53 -12.17 70.85 -49.83
C ASP A 53 -13.55 71.56 -49.91
N GLY A 54 -14.61 70.86 -49.48
CA GLY A 54 -15.99 71.38 -49.45
C GLY A 54 -16.77 71.28 -50.77
N GLN A 55 -16.18 70.68 -51.81
CA GLN A 55 -16.85 70.38 -53.09
C GLN A 55 -17.02 68.87 -53.27
N THR A 56 -18.16 68.45 -53.82
CA THR A 56 -18.40 67.04 -54.17
C THR A 56 -17.97 66.81 -55.61
N TYR A 57 -17.10 65.84 -55.82
CA TYR A 57 -16.62 65.42 -57.14
C TYR A 57 -17.21 64.06 -57.47
N GLU A 58 -17.81 63.94 -58.65
CA GLU A 58 -18.24 62.66 -59.20
C GLU A 58 -17.61 62.46 -60.58
N MET A 59 -17.00 61.30 -60.78
CA MET A 59 -16.35 60.96 -62.04
C MET A 59 -16.69 59.53 -62.43
N THR A 60 -17.14 59.35 -63.67
CA THR A 60 -17.44 58.04 -64.23
C THR A 60 -16.38 57.68 -65.26
N PHE A 61 -15.88 56.46 -65.15
CA PHE A 61 -14.93 55.87 -66.07
C PHE A 61 -15.57 54.66 -66.74
N ILE A 62 -15.48 54.56 -68.07
CA ILE A 62 -15.85 53.37 -68.83
C ILE A 62 -14.59 52.87 -69.51
N ASP A 63 -14.25 51.59 -69.30
CA ASP A 63 -12.99 51.00 -69.79
C ASP A 63 -11.75 51.82 -69.40
N GLY A 64 -11.79 52.43 -68.21
CA GLY A 64 -10.71 53.27 -67.67
C GLY A 64 -10.61 54.68 -68.28
N LYS A 65 -11.47 55.05 -69.23
CA LYS A 65 -11.55 56.41 -69.79
C LYS A 65 -12.62 57.21 -69.06
N MET A 66 -12.29 58.44 -68.67
CA MET A 66 -13.26 59.32 -68.03
C MET A 66 -14.32 59.73 -69.05
N THR A 67 -15.58 59.43 -68.77
CA THR A 67 -16.73 59.71 -69.64
C THR A 67 -17.66 60.76 -69.07
N SER A 68 -17.66 60.96 -67.74
CA SER A 68 -18.42 61.99 -67.06
C SER A 68 -17.61 62.58 -65.91
N PHE A 69 -17.77 63.87 -65.66
CA PHE A 69 -17.22 64.57 -64.51
C PHE A 69 -18.21 65.65 -64.05
N SER A 70 -18.55 65.66 -62.77
CA SER A 70 -19.40 66.67 -62.16
C SER A 70 -18.77 67.22 -60.89
N VAL A 71 -19.05 68.50 -60.62
CA VAL A 71 -18.66 69.18 -59.38
C VAL A 71 -19.92 69.78 -58.77
N ASP A 72 -20.19 69.46 -57.51
CA ASP A 72 -21.41 69.85 -56.77
C ASP A 72 -22.70 69.51 -57.54
N GLY A 73 -22.71 68.34 -58.19
CA GLY A 73 -23.83 67.84 -58.99
C GLY A 73 -24.01 68.52 -60.36
N LYS A 74 -23.12 69.43 -60.76
CA LYS A 74 -23.13 70.08 -62.08
C LYS A 74 -22.12 69.42 -63.00
N THR A 75 -22.59 68.90 -64.14
CA THR A 75 -21.72 68.30 -65.16
C THR A 75 -20.79 69.34 -65.77
N ILE A 76 -19.50 69.02 -65.79
CA ILE A 76 -18.45 69.87 -66.36
C ILE A 76 -18.18 69.42 -67.81
N PRO A 77 -18.29 70.31 -68.81
CA PRO A 77 -17.96 69.99 -70.20
C PRO A 77 -16.52 69.48 -70.35
N ALA A 78 -16.30 68.58 -71.30
CA ALA A 78 -15.00 67.90 -71.49
C ALA A 78 -13.84 68.89 -71.71
N GLU A 79 -14.05 69.95 -72.49
CA GLU A 79 -13.08 71.03 -72.69
C GLU A 79 -12.63 71.74 -71.39
N GLN A 80 -13.42 71.67 -70.31
CA GLN A 80 -13.12 72.34 -69.04
C GLN A 80 -12.47 71.42 -68.00
N TRP A 81 -12.36 70.11 -68.26
CA TRP A 81 -11.75 69.14 -67.35
C TRP A 81 -10.30 69.52 -66.98
N GLY A 82 -9.57 70.15 -67.90
CA GLY A 82 -8.19 70.60 -67.68
C GLY A 82 -8.03 71.56 -66.50
N SER A 83 -9.07 72.35 -66.18
CA SER A 83 -9.06 73.26 -65.02
C SER A 83 -9.10 72.52 -63.67
N TYR A 84 -9.54 71.25 -63.67
CA TYR A 84 -9.70 70.39 -62.50
C TYR A 84 -8.69 69.24 -62.48
N GLN A 85 -7.72 69.23 -63.40
CA GLN A 85 -6.79 68.12 -63.59
C GLN A 85 -6.07 67.74 -62.29
N LYS A 86 -5.63 68.74 -61.52
CA LYS A 86 -4.97 68.53 -60.23
C LYS A 86 -5.89 67.79 -59.24
N GLN A 87 -7.16 68.19 -59.14
CA GLN A 87 -8.13 67.58 -58.24
C GLN A 87 -8.41 66.14 -58.66
N ILE A 88 -8.61 65.91 -59.96
CA ILE A 88 -8.85 64.59 -60.55
C ILE A 88 -7.66 63.66 -60.26
N ASP A 89 -6.43 64.10 -60.47
CA ASP A 89 -5.23 63.29 -60.23
C ASP A 89 -5.06 62.95 -58.75
N GLU A 90 -5.29 63.91 -57.86
CA GLU A 90 -5.24 63.69 -56.41
C GLU A 90 -6.32 62.70 -55.93
N ILE A 91 -7.54 62.75 -56.49
CA ILE A 91 -8.62 61.81 -56.19
C ILE A 91 -8.28 60.40 -56.71
N LYS A 92 -7.80 60.29 -57.95
CA LYS A 92 -7.36 59.00 -58.53
C LYS A 92 -6.24 58.36 -57.71
N GLU A 93 -5.26 59.15 -57.31
CA GLU A 93 -4.14 58.68 -56.49
C GLU A 93 -4.62 58.23 -55.10
N GLN A 94 -5.59 58.92 -54.51
CA GLN A 94 -6.19 58.50 -53.24
C GLN A 94 -6.94 57.16 -53.39
N VAL A 95 -7.79 57.01 -54.40
CA VAL A 95 -8.52 55.76 -54.68
C VAL A 95 -7.56 54.60 -54.90
N LYS A 96 -6.44 54.83 -55.60
CA LYS A 96 -5.39 53.83 -55.78
C LYS A 96 -4.79 53.40 -54.44
N LYS A 97 -4.44 54.35 -53.56
CA LYS A 97 -3.93 54.05 -52.22
C LYS A 97 -4.93 53.30 -51.35
N ASP A 98 -6.20 53.67 -51.39
CA ASP A 98 -7.26 53.01 -50.63
C ASP A 98 -7.44 51.56 -51.11
N ARG A 99 -7.33 51.31 -52.42
CA ARG A 99 -7.32 49.95 -52.99
C ARG A 99 -6.14 49.13 -52.52
N GLU A 100 -4.93 49.67 -52.61
CA GLU A 100 -3.72 49.01 -52.15
C GLU A 100 -3.78 48.70 -50.65
N GLN A 101 -4.35 49.62 -49.84
CA GLN A 101 -4.54 49.40 -48.41
C GLN A 101 -5.58 48.32 -48.14
N ALA A 102 -6.73 48.34 -48.82
CA ALA A 102 -7.75 47.31 -48.68
C ALA A 102 -7.25 45.91 -49.07
N GLU A 103 -6.34 45.81 -50.05
CA GLU A 103 -5.67 44.56 -50.40
C GLU A 103 -4.73 44.09 -49.29
N LYS A 104 -3.94 44.99 -48.69
CA LYS A 104 -3.09 44.67 -47.53
C LYS A 104 -3.91 44.20 -46.34
N ASP A 105 -5.02 44.87 -46.04
CA ASP A 105 -5.91 44.52 -44.93
C ASP A 105 -6.56 43.16 -45.16
N ARG A 106 -7.00 42.86 -46.40
CA ARG A 106 -7.50 41.53 -46.77
C ARG A 106 -6.43 40.45 -46.61
N ALA A 107 -5.20 40.73 -47.04
CA ALA A 107 -4.08 39.80 -46.89
C ALA A 107 -3.74 39.55 -45.42
N GLN A 108 -3.77 40.59 -44.58
CA GLN A 108 -3.54 40.47 -43.14
C GLN A 108 -4.66 39.66 -42.47
N ALA A 109 -5.93 39.97 -42.76
CA ALA A 109 -7.06 39.22 -42.23
C ALA A 109 -7.02 37.74 -42.64
N ALA A 110 -6.51 37.41 -43.83
CA ALA A 110 -6.29 36.02 -44.25
C ALA A 110 -5.22 35.33 -43.38
N LYS A 111 -4.09 36.01 -43.09
CA LYS A 111 -3.05 35.49 -42.19
C LYS A 111 -3.58 35.27 -40.78
N ASP A 112 -4.33 36.22 -40.24
CA ASP A 112 -4.89 36.13 -38.89
C ASP A 112 -5.85 34.94 -38.76
N ARG A 113 -6.66 34.68 -39.81
CA ARG A 113 -7.51 33.48 -39.86
C ARG A 113 -6.72 32.18 -39.89
N GLU A 114 -5.59 32.13 -40.59
CA GLU A 114 -4.71 30.95 -40.60
C GLU A 114 -4.05 30.75 -39.24
N HIS A 115 -3.54 31.81 -38.60
CA HIS A 115 -3.03 31.72 -37.23
C HIS A 115 -4.09 31.21 -36.24
N ALA A 116 -5.31 31.74 -36.29
CA ALA A 116 -6.41 31.28 -35.44
C ALA A 116 -6.83 29.82 -35.72
N LYS A 117 -6.57 29.27 -36.91
CA LYS A 117 -6.76 27.83 -37.18
C LYS A 117 -5.64 27.01 -36.53
N LEU A 118 -4.39 27.45 -36.64
CA LEU A 118 -3.24 26.78 -36.03
C LEU A 118 -3.36 26.73 -34.50
N ASP A 119 -3.76 27.84 -33.88
CA ASP A 119 -3.97 27.91 -32.43
C ASP A 119 -5.05 26.94 -31.96
N ARG A 120 -6.15 26.81 -32.72
CA ARG A 120 -7.20 25.83 -32.43
C ARG A 120 -6.69 24.39 -32.52
N ILE A 121 -5.91 24.08 -33.57
CA ILE A 121 -5.30 22.75 -33.73
C ILE A 121 -4.36 22.45 -32.55
N GLN A 122 -3.58 23.43 -32.10
CA GLN A 122 -2.68 23.24 -30.96
C GLN A 122 -3.47 23.03 -29.66
N ALA A 123 -4.51 23.82 -29.40
CA ALA A 123 -5.37 23.65 -28.24
C ALA A 123 -6.04 22.26 -28.21
N ASP A 124 -6.47 21.74 -29.36
CA ASP A 124 -7.03 20.39 -29.46
C ASP A 124 -5.99 19.30 -29.15
N LYS A 125 -4.74 19.47 -29.60
CA LYS A 125 -3.64 18.55 -29.26
C LYS A 125 -3.34 18.56 -27.76
N ASP A 126 -3.26 19.73 -27.15
CA ASP A 126 -3.00 19.88 -25.72
C ASP A 126 -4.11 19.24 -24.89
N ARG A 127 -5.37 19.44 -25.31
CA ARG A 127 -6.53 18.79 -24.69
C ARG A 127 -6.47 17.26 -24.79
N LEU A 128 -6.08 16.74 -25.95
CA LEU A 128 -5.94 15.28 -26.14
C LEU A 128 -4.83 14.71 -25.25
N GLN A 129 -3.69 15.41 -25.16
CA GLN A 129 -2.59 15.00 -24.27
C GLN A 129 -3.04 14.98 -22.82
N ALA A 130 -3.71 16.04 -22.34
CA ALA A 130 -4.21 16.10 -20.96
C ALA A 130 -5.21 14.97 -20.64
N LEU A 131 -6.02 14.55 -21.61
CA LEU A 131 -6.91 13.39 -21.45
C LEU A 131 -6.14 12.07 -21.34
N GLN A 132 -5.08 11.89 -22.13
CA GLN A 132 -4.21 10.72 -22.05
C GLN A 132 -3.48 10.65 -20.70
N ASP A 133 -2.93 11.76 -20.25
CA ASP A 133 -2.23 11.86 -18.96
C ASP A 133 -3.19 11.53 -17.79
N ARG A 134 -4.42 12.07 -17.84
CA ARG A 134 -5.46 11.75 -16.84
C ARG A 134 -5.82 10.26 -16.84
N LYS A 135 -5.92 9.64 -18.01
CA LYS A 135 -6.21 8.20 -18.13
C LYS A 135 -5.06 7.37 -17.55
N GLN A 136 -3.81 7.75 -17.82
CA GLN A 136 -2.64 7.07 -17.27
C GLN A 136 -2.60 7.19 -15.74
N ALA A 137 -2.81 8.40 -15.21
CA ALA A 137 -2.85 8.63 -13.77
C ALA A 137 -3.95 7.82 -13.05
N GLU A 138 -5.10 7.59 -13.70
CA GLU A 138 -6.14 6.73 -13.15
C GLU A 138 -5.72 5.25 -13.15
N LEU A 139 -5.07 4.77 -14.21
CA LEU A 139 -4.54 3.40 -14.25
C LEU A 139 -3.50 3.16 -13.15
N ASP A 140 -2.59 4.13 -12.94
CA ASP A 140 -1.56 4.04 -11.90
C ASP A 140 -2.19 4.01 -10.49
N ARG A 141 -3.23 4.81 -10.25
CA ARG A 141 -4.00 4.76 -8.99
C ARG A 141 -4.67 3.40 -8.77
N GLN A 142 -5.31 2.85 -9.80
CA GLN A 142 -5.94 1.54 -9.72
C GLN A 142 -4.92 0.43 -9.43
N GLN A 143 -3.74 0.50 -10.05
CA GLN A 143 -2.65 -0.44 -9.77
C GLN A 143 -2.16 -0.31 -8.32
N SER A 144 -1.93 0.91 -7.84
CA SER A 144 -1.52 1.15 -6.46
C SER A 144 -2.52 0.62 -5.43
N LEU A 145 -3.82 0.74 -5.69
CA LEU A 145 -4.87 0.17 -4.84
C LEU A 145 -4.83 -1.36 -4.80
N LYS A 146 -4.58 -2.01 -5.95
CA LYS A 146 -4.42 -3.47 -6.02
C LYS A 146 -3.20 -3.93 -5.23
N ASP A 147 -2.07 -3.25 -5.38
CA ASP A 147 -0.82 -3.59 -4.68
C ASP A 147 -1.00 -3.45 -3.16
N LYS A 148 -1.66 -2.36 -2.72
CA LYS A 148 -2.00 -2.16 -1.30
C LYS A 148 -2.90 -3.27 -0.77
N ALA A 149 -3.94 -3.63 -1.51
CA ALA A 149 -4.85 -4.72 -1.12
C ALA A 149 -4.13 -6.07 -1.04
N GLN A 150 -3.15 -6.32 -1.92
CA GLN A 150 -2.33 -7.52 -1.85
C GLN A 150 -1.43 -7.53 -0.61
N ALA A 151 -0.75 -6.42 -0.33
CA ALA A 151 0.10 -6.29 0.86
C ALA A 151 -0.70 -6.47 2.18
N ASP A 152 -1.94 -5.98 2.23
CA ASP A 152 -2.80 -6.18 3.40
C ASP A 152 -3.22 -7.65 3.57
N ARG A 153 -3.47 -8.40 2.47
CA ARG A 153 -3.72 -9.85 2.53
C ARG A 153 -2.49 -10.61 3.01
N ASP A 154 -1.32 -10.29 2.49
CA ASP A 154 -0.07 -10.95 2.86
C ASP A 154 0.23 -10.74 4.36
N ARG A 155 0.00 -9.52 4.88
CA ARG A 155 0.12 -9.23 6.31
C ARG A 155 -0.87 -10.05 7.14
N ALA A 156 -2.13 -10.14 6.72
CA ALA A 156 -3.14 -10.92 7.43
C ALA A 156 -2.78 -12.42 7.47
N GLN A 157 -2.24 -12.96 6.37
CA GLN A 157 -1.76 -14.35 6.33
C GLN A 157 -0.58 -14.56 7.29
N ALA A 158 0.41 -13.67 7.28
CA ALA A 158 1.56 -13.76 8.17
C ALA A 158 1.16 -13.71 9.66
N ASP A 159 0.13 -12.93 10.00
CA ASP A 159 -0.41 -12.88 11.37
C ASP A 159 -1.14 -14.18 11.75
N GLN A 160 -1.85 -14.82 10.82
CA GLN A 160 -2.47 -16.13 11.03
C GLN A 160 -1.42 -17.21 11.26
N ASP A 161 -0.38 -17.24 10.43
CA ASP A 161 0.72 -18.21 10.54
C ASP A 161 1.45 -18.06 11.88
N ARG A 162 1.68 -16.81 12.33
CA ARG A 162 2.28 -16.55 13.65
C ARG A 162 1.42 -17.05 14.80
N LYS A 163 0.10 -16.85 14.72
CA LYS A 163 -0.83 -17.36 15.74
C LYS A 163 -0.86 -18.89 15.77
N GLN A 164 -0.78 -19.54 14.61
CA GLN A 164 -0.71 -20.99 14.54
C GLN A 164 0.58 -21.51 15.14
N ALA A 165 1.73 -20.94 14.76
CA ALA A 165 3.03 -21.32 15.32
C ALA A 165 3.09 -21.16 16.85
N GLU A 166 2.42 -20.14 17.40
CA GLU A 166 2.34 -19.95 18.86
C GLU A 166 1.50 -21.03 19.54
N LYS A 167 0.37 -21.43 18.95
CA LYS A 167 -0.42 -22.58 19.45
C LYS A 167 0.38 -23.87 19.42
N ASP A 168 1.11 -24.12 18.34
CA ASP A 168 1.92 -25.33 18.20
C ASP A 168 3.03 -25.39 19.27
N ARG A 169 3.67 -24.24 19.58
CA ARG A 169 4.64 -24.15 20.68
C ARG A 169 3.99 -24.43 22.04
N GLN A 170 2.81 -23.87 22.31
CA GLN A 170 2.10 -24.10 23.56
C GLN A 170 1.75 -25.58 23.72
N GLN A 171 1.27 -26.22 22.65
CA GLN A 171 1.00 -27.66 22.64
C GLN A 171 2.27 -28.47 22.92
N ALA A 172 3.39 -28.16 22.27
CA ALA A 172 4.65 -28.85 22.49
C ALA A 172 5.17 -28.72 23.94
N VAL A 173 4.89 -27.60 24.62
CA VAL A 173 5.20 -27.43 26.05
C VAL A 173 4.32 -28.33 26.92
N LEU A 174 3.02 -28.42 26.62
CA LEU A 174 2.10 -29.30 27.34
C LEU A 174 2.49 -30.77 27.17
N ASP A 175 2.82 -31.19 25.95
CA ASP A 175 3.22 -32.55 25.63
C ASP A 175 4.51 -32.93 26.38
N ARG A 176 5.49 -32.01 26.46
CA ARG A 176 6.71 -32.22 27.24
C ARG A 176 6.41 -32.36 28.73
N ALA A 177 5.56 -31.50 29.28
CA ALA A 177 5.18 -31.57 30.69
C ALA A 177 4.44 -32.87 31.02
N GLN A 178 3.63 -33.40 30.09
CA GLN A 178 2.99 -34.70 30.25
C GLN A 178 4.01 -35.84 30.22
N ALA A 179 4.94 -35.82 29.26
CA ALA A 179 6.01 -36.81 29.19
C ALA A 179 6.91 -36.82 30.44
N ASP A 180 7.12 -35.66 31.08
CA ASP A 180 7.85 -35.57 32.35
C ASP A 180 7.09 -36.25 33.49
N LYS A 181 5.77 -36.05 33.59
CA LYS A 181 4.91 -36.73 34.59
C LYS A 181 4.90 -38.24 34.39
N ASP A 182 4.79 -38.68 33.14
CA ASP A 182 4.77 -40.11 32.81
C ASP A 182 6.09 -40.78 33.21
N ARG A 183 7.23 -40.09 32.99
CA ARG A 183 8.55 -40.55 33.45
C ARG A 183 8.64 -40.63 34.98
N GLU A 184 8.17 -39.61 35.69
CA GLU A 184 8.15 -39.61 37.16
C GLU A 184 7.30 -40.77 37.71
N GLN A 185 6.17 -41.06 37.08
CA GLN A 185 5.32 -42.18 37.47
C GLN A 185 6.02 -43.53 37.22
N ALA A 186 6.65 -43.69 36.06
CA ALA A 186 7.41 -44.91 35.75
C ALA A 186 8.57 -45.15 36.74
N ASP A 187 9.24 -44.09 37.20
CA ASP A 187 10.30 -44.20 38.20
C ASP A 187 9.74 -44.58 39.59
N LYS A 188 8.56 -44.08 39.98
CA LYS A 188 7.86 -44.50 41.21
C LYS A 188 7.47 -45.97 41.14
N ASP A 189 6.93 -46.42 40.02
CA ASP A 189 6.52 -47.81 39.82
C ASP A 189 7.73 -48.75 39.89
N ARG A 190 8.87 -48.35 39.28
CA ARG A 190 10.12 -49.11 39.38
C ARG A 190 10.63 -49.18 40.82
N ALA A 191 10.63 -48.06 41.54
CA ALA A 191 11.05 -48.04 42.94
C ALA A 191 10.15 -48.91 43.84
N GLN A 192 8.84 -48.97 43.55
CA GLN A 192 7.93 -49.87 44.25
C GLN A 192 8.21 -51.33 43.91
N ALA A 193 8.42 -51.66 42.64
CA ALA A 193 8.77 -53.01 42.22
C ALA A 193 10.10 -53.51 42.83
N ASP A 194 11.09 -52.63 42.98
CA ASP A 194 12.36 -52.95 43.64
C ASP A 194 12.17 -53.20 45.15
N LYS A 195 11.29 -52.44 45.83
CA LYS A 195 10.92 -52.71 47.23
C LYS A 195 10.22 -54.06 47.38
N ASP A 196 9.28 -54.36 46.49
CA ASP A 196 8.53 -55.62 46.50
C ASP A 196 9.48 -56.80 46.25
N ARG A 197 10.45 -56.64 45.34
CA ARG A 197 11.49 -57.65 45.08
C ARG A 197 12.39 -57.85 46.31
N ALA A 198 12.87 -56.78 46.93
CA ALA A 198 13.70 -56.85 48.13
C ALA A 198 12.94 -57.53 49.29
N ALA A 199 11.66 -57.19 49.48
CA ALA A 199 10.81 -57.84 50.48
C ALA A 199 10.64 -59.34 50.21
N ALA A 200 10.43 -59.73 48.95
CA ALA A 200 10.32 -61.12 48.56
C ALA A 200 11.65 -61.90 48.72
N GLU A 201 12.79 -61.26 48.49
CA GLU A 201 14.12 -61.84 48.72
C GLU A 201 14.40 -62.08 50.21
N GLU A 202 14.11 -61.10 51.07
CA GLU A 202 14.21 -61.26 52.53
C GLU A 202 13.27 -62.35 53.06
N GLU A 203 12.03 -62.42 52.57
CA GLU A 203 11.08 -63.48 52.92
C GLU A 203 11.61 -64.87 52.52
N ARG A 204 12.16 -65.01 51.30
CA ARG A 204 12.79 -66.26 50.84
C ARG A 204 13.98 -66.65 51.72
N LYS A 205 14.80 -65.69 52.14
CA LYS A 205 15.95 -65.94 53.02
C LYS A 205 15.50 -66.44 54.39
N LEU A 206 14.54 -65.77 55.02
CA LEU A 206 13.97 -66.20 56.31
C LEU A 206 13.39 -67.62 56.25
N ILE A 207 12.70 -67.97 55.17
CA ILE A 207 12.18 -69.32 54.97
C ILE A 207 13.31 -70.33 54.82
N ASN A 208 14.35 -70.03 54.04
CA ASN A 208 15.52 -70.89 53.91
C ASN A 208 16.24 -71.12 55.24
N ASP A 209 16.34 -70.09 56.08
CA ASP A 209 16.91 -70.17 57.42
C ASP A 209 16.04 -71.05 58.33
N LEU A 210 14.72 -70.87 58.31
CA LEU A 210 13.77 -71.71 59.04
C LEU A 210 13.91 -73.18 58.67
N VAL A 211 13.90 -73.51 57.36
CA VAL A 211 14.05 -74.90 56.91
C VAL A 211 15.42 -75.46 57.33
N SER A 212 16.47 -74.65 57.32
CA SER A 212 17.80 -75.06 57.79
C SER A 212 17.82 -75.37 59.29
N ASP A 213 17.12 -74.57 60.11
CA ASP A 213 16.97 -74.86 61.53
C ASP A 213 16.18 -76.15 61.78
N LEU A 214 15.13 -76.44 61.01
CA LEU A 214 14.37 -77.70 61.14
C LEU A 214 15.28 -78.93 60.98
N VAL A 215 16.24 -78.86 60.06
CA VAL A 215 17.27 -79.90 59.88
C VAL A 215 18.22 -79.93 61.08
N ALA A 216 18.71 -78.77 61.52
CA ALA A 216 19.68 -78.68 62.62
C ALA A 216 19.11 -79.21 63.96
N ASP A 217 17.83 -78.94 64.22
CA ASP A 217 17.09 -79.42 65.38
C ASP A 217 16.63 -80.88 65.26
N LYS A 218 16.97 -81.55 64.13
CA LYS A 218 16.59 -82.94 63.82
C LYS A 218 15.09 -83.19 63.76
N LEU A 219 14.31 -82.17 63.41
CA LEU A 219 12.87 -82.29 63.17
C LEU A 219 12.58 -82.88 61.78
N ILE A 220 13.50 -82.68 60.84
CA ILE A 220 13.58 -83.35 59.53
C ILE A 220 15.04 -83.78 59.26
N THR A 221 15.27 -84.72 58.34
CA THR A 221 16.63 -85.22 58.04
C THR A 221 17.32 -84.38 56.96
N ALA A 222 16.58 -83.98 55.93
CA ALA A 222 17.04 -83.11 54.86
C ALA A 222 15.97 -82.08 54.49
N LYS A 223 16.38 -80.99 53.84
CA LYS A 223 15.46 -79.92 53.37
C LYS A 223 14.39 -80.46 52.42
N SER A 224 14.72 -81.49 51.63
CA SER A 224 13.82 -82.16 50.70
C SER A 224 12.68 -82.91 51.37
N ASP A 225 12.82 -83.26 52.65
CA ASP A 225 11.84 -84.04 53.40
C ASP A 225 10.69 -83.16 53.92
N LEU A 226 10.81 -81.84 53.75
CA LEU A 226 9.76 -80.90 54.10
C LEU A 226 8.70 -80.85 52.99
N HIS A 227 7.55 -81.47 53.25
CA HIS A 227 6.39 -81.43 52.35
C HIS A 227 5.40 -80.35 52.78
N GLU A 228 5.15 -80.25 54.07
CA GLU A 228 4.22 -79.26 54.63
C GLU A 228 4.73 -78.73 55.98
N LEU A 229 4.65 -77.41 56.15
CA LEU A 229 4.82 -76.76 57.43
C LEU A 229 3.69 -75.75 57.60
N VAL A 230 2.93 -75.90 58.68
CA VAL A 230 1.91 -74.92 59.07
C VAL A 230 2.27 -74.40 60.44
N ILE A 231 2.46 -73.09 60.54
CA ILE A 231 2.61 -72.39 61.83
C ILE A 231 1.46 -71.40 61.94
N SER A 232 0.62 -71.61 62.95
CA SER A 232 -0.58 -70.81 63.22
C SER A 232 -0.65 -70.45 64.70
N ASP A 233 -1.67 -69.70 65.09
CA ASP A 233 -1.99 -69.42 66.50
C ASP A 233 -2.35 -70.69 67.29
N GLN A 234 -2.69 -71.79 66.60
CA GLN A 234 -3.08 -73.07 67.20
C GLN A 234 -1.92 -74.05 67.40
N GLY A 235 -0.71 -73.71 66.93
CA GLY A 235 0.48 -74.57 67.02
C GLY A 235 1.24 -74.70 65.72
N MET A 236 2.20 -75.63 65.70
CA MET A 236 3.05 -75.95 64.55
C MET A 236 2.88 -77.40 64.15
N THR A 237 2.54 -77.64 62.88
CA THR A 237 2.56 -78.97 62.26
C THR A 237 3.68 -79.06 61.24
N LEU A 238 4.34 -80.21 61.20
CA LEU A 238 5.42 -80.53 60.29
C LEU A 238 5.08 -81.87 59.64
N ASN A 239 4.86 -81.89 58.33
CA ASN A 239 4.39 -83.07 57.59
C ASN A 239 3.20 -83.75 58.29
N GLU A 240 2.14 -82.97 58.55
CA GLU A 240 0.91 -83.39 59.25
C GLU A 240 1.08 -83.78 60.73
N GLN A 241 2.31 -83.78 61.27
CA GLN A 241 2.57 -84.12 62.68
C GLN A 241 2.66 -82.88 63.56
N GLN A 242 1.81 -82.82 64.59
CA GLN A 242 1.82 -81.76 65.60
C GLN A 242 3.14 -81.77 66.40
N GLN A 243 3.81 -80.63 66.45
CA GLN A 243 5.04 -80.46 67.20
C GLN A 243 4.77 -80.09 68.67
N PRO A 244 5.64 -80.49 69.61
CA PRO A 244 5.50 -80.10 71.01
C PRO A 244 5.51 -78.59 71.22
N ASP A 245 4.79 -78.10 72.23
CA ASP A 245 4.67 -76.67 72.54
C ASP A 245 6.03 -75.97 72.70
N ALA A 246 7.02 -76.64 73.29
CA ALA A 246 8.36 -76.09 73.44
C ALA A 246 9.05 -75.78 72.10
N ILE A 247 8.86 -76.64 71.10
CA ILE A 247 9.39 -76.43 69.74
C ILE A 247 8.62 -75.30 69.06
N TYR A 248 7.29 -75.32 69.15
CA TYR A 248 6.45 -74.25 68.62
C TYR A 248 6.84 -72.87 69.18
N GLN A 249 7.03 -72.75 70.50
CA GLN A 249 7.46 -71.49 71.13
C GLN A 249 8.85 -71.03 70.68
N LYS A 250 9.80 -71.96 70.50
CA LYS A 250 11.14 -71.65 69.97
C LYS A 250 11.05 -71.03 68.58
N TYR A 251 10.30 -71.65 67.65
CA TYR A 251 10.20 -71.18 66.27
C TYR A 251 9.38 -69.90 66.13
N ILE A 252 8.30 -69.73 66.91
CA ILE A 252 7.57 -68.46 66.97
C ILE A 252 8.44 -67.32 67.49
N SER A 253 9.25 -67.56 68.54
CA SER A 253 10.11 -66.51 69.08
C SER A 253 11.22 -66.11 68.10
N LYS A 254 11.76 -67.06 67.33
CA LYS A 254 12.88 -66.80 66.40
C LYS A 254 12.42 -66.21 65.06
N TYR A 255 11.28 -66.66 64.54
CA TYR A 255 10.75 -66.27 63.23
C TYR A 255 9.47 -65.43 63.35
N GLN A 256 9.34 -64.69 64.45
CA GLN A 256 8.12 -63.94 64.79
C GLN A 256 7.63 -63.05 63.63
N ASP A 257 8.54 -62.39 62.93
CA ASP A 257 8.19 -61.47 61.84
C ASP A 257 7.70 -62.19 60.57
N LEU A 258 8.17 -63.41 60.34
CA LEU A 258 7.65 -64.28 59.27
C LEU A 258 6.29 -64.87 59.67
N ILE A 259 6.12 -65.22 60.95
CA ILE A 259 4.94 -65.94 61.46
C ILE A 259 3.77 -65.01 61.77
N LYS A 260 4.01 -63.72 62.08
CA LYS A 260 2.96 -62.69 62.27
C LYS A 260 1.98 -62.60 61.10
N THR A 261 2.41 -62.94 59.89
CA THR A 261 1.56 -62.95 58.68
C THR A 261 0.87 -64.29 58.42
N GLY A 262 1.10 -65.29 59.28
CA GLY A 262 0.69 -66.69 59.11
C GLY A 262 1.49 -67.37 58.01
N ILE A 263 2.11 -68.53 58.28
CA ILE A 263 2.88 -69.26 57.27
C ILE A 263 2.26 -70.64 57.08
N SER A 264 1.85 -70.92 55.85
CA SER A 264 1.69 -72.28 55.36
C SER A 264 2.67 -72.46 54.21
N TYR A 265 3.60 -73.38 54.38
CA TYR A 265 4.51 -73.87 53.36
C TYR A 265 4.00 -75.21 52.87
N LYS A 266 3.84 -75.35 51.55
CA LYS A 266 3.52 -76.62 50.91
C LYS A 266 4.37 -76.81 49.65
N ALA A 267 5.04 -77.96 49.57
CA ALA A 267 5.81 -78.37 48.40
C ALA A 267 5.05 -79.45 47.63
N GLU A 268 4.38 -79.07 46.53
CA GLU A 268 3.69 -80.00 45.63
C GLU A 268 4.34 -79.97 44.24
N GLY A 269 4.84 -81.12 43.76
CA GLY A 269 5.30 -81.27 42.37
C GLY A 269 6.40 -80.29 41.92
N GLY A 270 7.24 -79.81 42.85
CA GLY A 270 8.30 -78.83 42.57
C GLY A 270 7.90 -77.36 42.69
N ASN A 271 6.62 -77.05 42.94
CA ASN A 271 6.14 -75.71 43.23
C ASN A 271 6.00 -75.50 44.74
N ILE A 272 6.71 -74.51 45.27
CA ILE A 272 6.56 -74.06 46.66
C ILE A 272 5.44 -73.03 46.70
N SER A 273 4.38 -73.31 47.45
CA SER A 273 3.34 -72.33 47.75
C SER A 273 3.49 -71.88 49.20
N ILE A 274 3.67 -70.57 49.38
CA ILE A 274 3.64 -69.91 50.68
C ILE A 274 2.34 -69.12 50.73
N ARG A 275 1.41 -69.52 51.58
CA ARG A 275 0.17 -68.78 51.79
C ARG A 275 0.23 -68.06 53.11
N ARG A 276 0.02 -66.75 53.05
CA ARG A 276 -0.25 -65.95 54.23
C ARG A 276 -1.69 -66.24 54.66
N ASN A 277 -1.86 -66.84 55.83
CA ASN A 277 -3.19 -67.03 56.41
C ASN A 277 -3.69 -65.67 56.89
N TRP A 278 -4.30 -64.90 55.98
CA TRP A 278 -4.89 -63.61 56.33
C TRP A 278 -6.16 -63.83 57.14
N ARG A 279 -6.00 -63.94 58.46
CA ARG A 279 -7.11 -63.87 59.40
C ARG A 279 -7.18 -62.44 59.92
N LYS A 280 -7.94 -61.59 59.24
CA LYS A 280 -8.46 -60.34 59.83
C LYS A 280 -9.22 -60.73 61.11
N LYS A 281 -8.77 -60.23 62.27
CA LYS A 281 -9.67 -59.91 63.36
C LYS A 281 -10.14 -58.47 63.17
#